data_AF-A0A9E2U4H3-F1
#
_entry.id   AF-A0A9E2U4H3-F1
#
_cell.length_a   1.000
_cell.length_b   1.000
_cell.length_c   1.000
_cell.angle_alpha   90.00
_cell.angle_beta   90.00
_cell.angle_gamma   90.00
#
_symmetry.space_group_name_H-M   'P 1'
#
loop_
_entity.id
_entity.type
_entity.pdbx_description
1 polymer ?
#
loop_
_entity_poly.entity_id
_entity_poly.type
_entity_poly.pdbx_seq_one_letter_code
_entity_poly.pdbx_strand_id
1 'polypeptide(L)' 'MKILYWRMLVGAVVAVALISFLFVFQTEITSPRLAGIPYILWSSFLLTVLLVVMTYVGFRLFPYKEEQL' A
#
# COMPACT_ATOMS: atom_id res chain seq x y z
N MET A 1 -16.34 14.37 9.68
CA MET A 1 -14.87 14.37 9.50
C MET A 1 -14.29 12.96 9.35
N LYS A 2 -14.58 11.99 10.26
CA LYS A 2 -14.06 10.59 10.18
C LYS A 2 -14.29 9.87 8.85
N ILE A 3 -15.49 9.98 8.26
CA ILE A 3 -15.82 9.34 6.97
C ILE A 3 -14.99 9.87 5.79
N LEU A 4 -14.57 11.13 5.83
CA LEU A 4 -13.77 11.72 4.76
C LEU A 4 -12.34 11.14 4.78
N TYR A 5 -11.72 11.07 5.96
CA TYR A 5 -10.41 10.44 6.13
C TYR A 5 -10.44 8.94 5.79
N TRP A 6 -11.54 8.25 6.08
CA TRP A 6 -11.71 6.84 5.74
C TRP A 6 -11.78 6.65 4.21
N ARG A 7 -12.60 7.46 3.53
CA ARG A 7 -12.68 7.43 2.06
C ARG A 7 -11.35 7.81 1.41
N MET A 8 -10.59 8.76 1.96
CA MET A 8 -9.24 9.08 1.48
C MET A 8 -8.27 7.92 1.69
N LEU A 9 -8.30 7.25 2.84
CA LEU A 9 -7.42 6.11 3.13
C LEU A 9 -7.73 4.92 2.22
N VAL A 10 -9.00 4.59 2.05
CA VAL A 10 -9.44 3.56 1.09
C VAL A 10 -9.04 3.94 -0.34
N GLY A 11 -9.27 5.19 -0.74
CA GLY A 11 -8.86 5.69 -2.06
C GLY A 11 -7.35 5.59 -2.28
N ALA A 12 -6.54 5.90 -1.27
CA ALA A 12 -5.09 5.77 -1.34
C ALA A 12 -4.66 4.30 -1.49
N VAL A 13 -5.27 3.37 -0.76
CA VAL A 13 -4.96 1.92 -0.89
C VAL A 13 -5.30 1.42 -2.29
N VAL A 14 -6.46 1.81 -2.82
CA VAL A 14 -6.88 1.46 -4.19
C VAL A 14 -5.91 2.03 -5.22
N ALA A 15 -5.51 3.30 -5.07
CA ALA A 15 -4.54 3.92 -5.96
C ALA A 15 -3.18 3.20 -5.93
N VAL A 16 -2.67 2.86 -4.74
CA VAL A 16 -1.44 2.07 -4.59
C VAL A 16 -1.58 0.73 -5.31
N ALA A 17 -2.69 0.01 -5.13
CA ALA A 17 -2.91 -1.27 -5.80
C ALA A 17 -2.89 -1.15 -7.32
N LEU A 18 -3.58 -0.14 -7.89
CA LEU A 18 -3.60 0.10 -9.33
C LEU A 18 -2.23 0.48 -9.89
N ILE A 19 -1.50 1.37 -9.21
CA ILE A 19 -0.14 1.77 -9.61
C ILE A 19 0.80 0.58 -9.57
N SER A 20 0.70 -0.25 -8.54
CA SER A 20 1.51 -1.47 -8.40
C SER A 20 1.26 -2.42 -9.56
N PHE A 21 -0.01 -2.66 -9.88
CA PHE A 21 -0.39 -3.54 -10.97
C PHE A 21 0.13 -3.04 -12.32
N LEU A 22 0.02 -1.74 -12.59
CA LEU A 22 0.43 -1.15 -13.87
C LEU A 22 1.94 -1.00 -14.05
N PHE A 23 2.65 -0.63 -12.98
CA PHE A 23 4.08 -0.24 -13.08
C PHE A 23 5.04 -1.24 -12.44
N VAL A 24 4.65 -1.90 -11.34
CA VAL A 24 5.55 -2.77 -10.57
C VAL A 24 5.54 -4.20 -11.11
N PHE A 25 4.37 -4.73 -11.46
CA PHE A 25 4.21 -6.12 -11.91
C PHE A 25 4.45 -6.34 -13.42
N GLN A 26 5.24 -5.48 -14.07
CA GLN A 26 5.64 -5.73 -15.46
C GLN A 26 6.63 -6.91 -15.50
N THR A 27 6.18 -8.02 -16.06
CA THR A 27 6.80 -9.36 -15.96
C THR A 27 8.20 -9.47 -16.58
N GLU A 28 8.63 -8.50 -17.39
CA GLU A 28 9.90 -8.55 -18.12
C GLU A 28 10.97 -7.62 -17.56
N ILE A 29 10.66 -6.81 -16.54
CA ILE A 29 11.58 -5.79 -16.05
C ILE A 29 12.44 -6.37 -14.91
N THR A 30 13.63 -6.88 -15.25
CA THR A 30 14.64 -7.33 -14.26
C THR A 30 15.65 -6.24 -13.88
N SER A 31 15.62 -5.09 -14.57
CA SER A 31 16.46 -3.92 -14.35
C SER A 31 15.60 -2.69 -14.04
N PRO A 32 15.91 -1.88 -13.02
CA PRO A 32 17.19 -1.81 -12.31
C PRO A 32 17.30 -2.81 -11.15
N ARG A 33 18.50 -3.40 -11.02
CA ARG A 33 18.88 -4.20 -9.85
C ARG A 33 19.44 -3.27 -8.78
N LEU A 34 18.96 -3.42 -7.55
CA LEU A 34 19.38 -2.60 -6.42
C LEU A 34 20.20 -3.50 -5.49
N ALA A 35 21.50 -3.23 -5.37
CA ALA A 35 22.45 -4.09 -4.63
C ALA A 35 22.39 -5.58 -5.06
N GLY A 36 22.15 -5.87 -6.34
CA GLY A 36 22.01 -7.23 -6.87
C GLY A 36 20.60 -7.83 -6.75
N ILE A 37 19.68 -7.15 -6.06
CA ILE A 37 18.28 -7.58 -5.91
C ILE A 37 17.47 -7.14 -7.15
N PRO A 38 16.78 -8.07 -7.85
CA PRO A 38 15.89 -7.77 -8.98
C PRO A 38 14.81 -6.73 -8.66
N TYR A 39 14.44 -5.93 -9.66
CA TYR A 39 13.41 -4.89 -9.58
C TYR A 39 12.13 -5.36 -8.86
N ILE A 40 11.57 -6.48 -9.31
CA ILE A 40 10.33 -7.03 -8.77
C ILE A 40 10.40 -7.35 -7.27
N LEU A 41 11.57 -7.75 -6.76
CA LEU A 41 11.74 -8.17 -5.37
C LEU A 41 11.82 -6.98 -4.42
N TRP A 42 12.65 -5.98 -4.74
CA TRP A 42 12.77 -4.82 -3.85
C TRP A 42 11.55 -3.90 -3.95
N SER A 43 10.93 -3.80 -5.13
CA SER A 43 9.70 -3.02 -5.31
C SER A 43 8.50 -3.64 -4.60
N SER A 44 8.32 -4.97 -4.67
CA SER A 44 7.26 -5.67 -3.91
C SER A 44 7.48 -5.60 -2.39
N PHE A 45 8.73 -5.63 -1.93
CA PHE A 45 9.05 -5.39 -0.52
C PHE A 45 8.64 -3.98 -0.07
N LEU A 46 9.03 -2.96 -0.83
CA LEU A 46 8.63 -1.57 -0.58
C LEU A 46 7.11 -1.40 -0.57
N LEU A 47 6.43 -2.06 -1.50
CA LEU A 47 4.97 -2.06 -1.57
C LEU A 47 4.35 -2.64 -0.30
N THR A 48 4.88 -3.77 0.16
CA THR A 48 4.40 -4.45 1.36
C THR A 48 4.58 -3.57 2.59
N VAL A 49 5.76 -2.95 2.74
CA VAL A 49 6.03 -1.98 3.82
C VAL A 49 5.04 -0.82 3.76
N LEU A 50 4.80 -0.26 2.57
CA LEU A 50 3.84 0.84 2.39
C LEU A 50 2.43 0.42 2.83
N LEU A 51 1.95 -0.75 2.42
CA LEU A 51 0.65 -1.28 2.82
C LEU A 51 0.55 -1.53 4.33
N VAL A 52 1.61 -2.05 4.96
CA VAL A 52 1.66 -2.23 6.43
C VAL A 52 1.59 -0.87 7.14
N VAL A 53 2.30 0.14 6.66
CA VAL A 53 2.22 1.50 7.24
C VAL A 53 0.82 2.09 7.05
N MET A 54 0.21 1.94 5.86
CA MET A 54 -1.14 2.44 5.60
C MET A 54 -2.20 1.75 6.48
N THR A 55 -2.11 0.43 6.63
CA THR A 55 -3.01 -0.34 7.49
C THR A 55 -2.81 -0.01 8.96
N TYR A 56 -1.57 0.16 9.42
CA TYR A 56 -1.25 0.63 10.77
C TYR A 56 -1.80 2.05 11.03
N VAL A 57 -1.60 2.98 10.10
CA VAL A 57 -2.15 4.34 10.17
C VAL A 57 -3.69 4.30 10.19
N GLY A 58 -4.29 3.45 9.35
CA GLY A 58 -5.73 3.21 9.36
C GLY A 58 -6.22 2.73 10.73
N PHE A 59 -5.59 1.70 11.30
CA PHE A 59 -5.91 1.20 12.63
C PHE A 59 -5.74 2.27 13.73
N ARG A 60 -4.65 3.03 13.67
CA ARG A 60 -4.34 4.06 14.69
C ARG A 60 -5.25 5.29 14.61
N LEU A 61 -5.63 5.71 13.40
CA LEU A 61 -6.54 6.86 13.19
C LEU A 61 -8.01 6.49 13.38
N PHE A 62 -8.35 5.23 13.16
CA PHE A 62 -9.68 4.67 13.38
C PHE A 62 -9.62 3.60 14.47
N PRO A 63 -9.37 3.99 15.74
CA PRO A 63 -9.58 3.05 16.84
C PRO A 63 -11.05 2.63 16.76
N TYR A 64 -11.26 1.33 16.58
CA TYR A 64 -12.56 0.69 16.47
C TYR A 64 -13.39 1.13 17.67
N LYS A 65 -14.24 2.15 17.51
CA LYS A 65 -15.33 2.37 18.44
C LYS A 65 -16.29 1.27 18.06
N GLU A 66 -16.30 0.19 18.85
CA GLU A 66 -17.44 -0.72 18.87
C GLU A 66 -18.68 0.18 18.90
N GLU A 67 -19.40 0.20 17.79
CA GLU A 67 -20.72 0.77 17.71
C GLU A 67 -21.55 -0.10 18.62
N GLN A 68 -21.69 0.35 19.88
CA GLN A 68 -22.43 -0.38 20.89
C GLN A 68 -23.87 -0.51 20.39
N LEU A 69 -24.20 -1.76 20.11
CA LEU A 69 -25.47 -2.27 19.60
C LEU A 69 -26.60 -1.98 20.60
#